data_AF-A0A7C5J1E9-F1
#
_entry.id   AF-A0A7C5J1E9-F1
#
_cell.length_a   1.000
_cell.length_b   1.000
_cell.length_c   1.000
_cell.angle_alpha   90.00
_cell.angle_beta   90.00
_cell.angle_gamma   90.00
#
_symmetry.space_group_name_H-M   'P 1'
#
loop_
_entity.id
_entity.type
_entity.pdbx_description
1 polymer ?
#
loop_
_entity_poly.entity_id
_entity_poly.type
_entity_poly.pdbx_seq_one_letter_code
_entity_poly.pdbx_strand_id
1 'polypeptide(L)'
;MCRWALEEFGEFLWVDWDTVLLRHPDDAFWNWCREHGTPKLVHIPGYWATVNCGVYYAGEGWAEAMDQSFEAVVSEPNDELLWASVLPEDVVDRAEFWWGERVAQVWTREDFAVVNAGTYFAHVKHLDWAVDLRAVAGRPHAGRDPL
;
A
#
# COMPACT_ATOMS: atom_id res chain seq x y z
N MET A 1 -2.35 -4.86 -16.69
CA MET A 1 -3.25 -5.73 -15.90
C MET A 1 -4.16 -4.92 -14.99
N CYS A 2 -3.65 -3.91 -14.30
CA CYS A 2 -4.43 -3.06 -13.38
C CYS A 2 -5.65 -2.37 -14.04
N ARG A 3 -5.49 -1.87 -15.28
CA ARG A 3 -6.61 -1.20 -15.98
C ARG A 3 -7.78 -2.13 -16.28
N TRP A 4 -7.49 -3.33 -16.75
CA TRP A 4 -8.49 -4.36 -17.01
C TRP A 4 -9.19 -4.81 -15.72
N ALA A 5 -8.43 -5.00 -14.63
CA ALA A 5 -9.02 -5.39 -13.35
C ALA A 5 -9.97 -4.32 -12.80
N LEU A 6 -9.61 -3.04 -12.95
CA LEU A 6 -10.49 -1.93 -12.60
C LEU A 6 -11.77 -1.92 -13.42
N GLU A 7 -11.66 -2.19 -14.72
CA GLU A 7 -12.76 -2.27 -15.68
C GLU A 7 -13.76 -3.40 -15.35
N GLU A 8 -13.24 -4.57 -14.99
CA GLU A 8 -14.03 -5.77 -14.71
C GLU A 8 -14.67 -5.75 -13.32
N PHE A 9 -13.93 -5.27 -12.31
CA PHE A 9 -14.31 -5.44 -10.89
C PHE A 9 -14.71 -4.13 -10.21
N GLY A 10 -14.52 -2.97 -10.84
CA GLY A 10 -14.81 -1.64 -10.28
C GLY A 10 -13.80 -1.18 -9.20
N GLU A 11 -13.07 -2.10 -8.58
CA GLU A 11 -11.92 -1.82 -7.72
C GLU A 11 -11.03 -3.05 -7.62
N PHE A 12 -9.76 -2.85 -7.24
CA PHE A 12 -8.86 -3.96 -6.96
C PHE A 12 -7.84 -3.62 -5.88
N LEU A 13 -7.28 -4.68 -5.30
CA LEU A 13 -6.08 -4.61 -4.48
C LEU A 13 -4.97 -5.40 -5.18
N TRP A 14 -3.95 -4.69 -5.63
CA TRP A 14 -2.71 -5.26 -6.11
C TRP A 14 -1.81 -5.55 -4.91
N VAL A 15 -1.21 -6.74 -4.90
CA VAL A 15 -0.30 -7.20 -3.83
C VAL A 15 0.89 -7.85 -4.52
N ASP A 16 2.08 -7.32 -4.26
CA ASP A 16 3.30 -7.84 -4.86
C ASP A 16 3.70 -9.19 -4.23
N TRP A 17 4.46 -9.98 -4.98
CA TRP A 17 4.73 -11.39 -4.65
C TRP A 17 5.57 -11.57 -3.37
N ASP A 18 6.32 -10.54 -2.98
CA ASP A 18 7.12 -10.44 -1.75
C ASP A 18 6.34 -9.76 -0.61
N THR A 19 5.01 -9.76 -0.66
CA THR A 19 4.16 -9.27 0.43
C THR A 19 3.57 -10.42 1.26
N VAL A 20 3.69 -10.31 2.59
CA VAL A 20 3.11 -11.22 3.56
C VAL A 20 1.73 -10.70 4.01
N LEU A 21 0.71 -11.53 3.83
CA LEU A 21 -0.60 -11.34 4.47
C LEU A 21 -0.51 -11.65 5.97
N LEU A 22 -0.81 -10.65 6.80
CA LEU A 22 -0.83 -10.74 8.27
C LEU A 22 -2.25 -10.85 8.82
N ARG A 23 -3.20 -10.16 8.19
CA ARG A 23 -4.63 -10.20 8.54
C ARG A 23 -5.46 -10.12 7.26
N HIS A 24 -6.54 -10.90 7.20
CA HIS A 24 -7.48 -10.83 6.07
C HIS A 24 -8.14 -9.44 5.99
N PRO A 25 -8.21 -8.82 4.79
CA PRO A 25 -9.03 -7.64 4.55
C PRO A 25 -10.48 -7.89 4.95
N ASP A 26 -10.99 -7.06 5.85
CA ASP A 26 -12.37 -7.08 6.35
C ASP A 26 -13.12 -5.81 5.93
N ASP A 27 -14.38 -5.69 6.34
CA ASP A 27 -15.21 -4.53 5.98
C ASP A 27 -14.57 -3.20 6.41
N ALA A 28 -13.87 -3.18 7.56
CA ALA A 28 -13.18 -1.99 8.03
C ALA A 28 -12.04 -1.58 7.08
N PHE A 29 -11.25 -2.55 6.59
CA PHE A 29 -10.23 -2.31 5.58
C PHE A 29 -10.82 -1.71 4.31
N TRP A 30 -11.85 -2.36 3.75
CA TRP A 30 -12.44 -1.93 2.48
C TRP A 30 -13.19 -0.60 2.58
N ASN A 31 -13.91 -0.36 3.68
CA ASN A 31 -14.56 0.92 3.92
C ASN A 31 -13.55 2.06 3.99
N TRP A 32 -12.41 1.83 4.66
CA TRP A 32 -11.35 2.83 4.72
C TRP A 32 -10.72 3.11 3.35
N CYS A 33 -10.50 2.07 2.52
CA CYS A 33 -10.03 2.26 1.14
C CYS A 33 -10.95 3.20 0.36
N ARG A 34 -12.27 2.96 0.46
CA ARG A 34 -13.30 3.64 -0.32
C ARG A 34 -13.67 5.03 0.20
N GLU A 35 -13.46 5.33 1.49
CA GLU A 35 -13.91 6.56 2.15
C GLU A 35 -13.51 7.84 1.41
N HIS A 36 -12.30 7.86 0.82
CA HIS A 36 -11.75 9.06 0.18
C HIS A 36 -11.72 8.96 -1.35
N GLY A 37 -12.11 7.83 -1.94
CA GLY A 37 -12.06 7.62 -3.40
C GLY A 37 -10.67 7.76 -4.05
N THR A 38 -9.60 7.83 -3.26
CA THR A 38 -8.21 7.91 -3.72
C THR A 38 -7.54 6.54 -3.66
N PRO A 39 -6.53 6.28 -4.52
CA PRO A 39 -5.73 5.09 -4.45
C PRO A 39 -5.00 5.06 -3.11
N LYS A 40 -4.68 3.86 -2.65
CA LYS A 40 -3.88 3.67 -1.45
C LYS A 40 -2.56 3.04 -1.85
N LEU A 41 -1.49 3.71 -1.46
CA LEU A 41 -0.12 3.42 -1.83
C LEU A 41 0.72 3.31 -0.56
N VAL A 42 1.92 2.76 -0.71
CA VAL A 42 2.88 2.77 0.38
C VAL A 42 3.86 3.92 0.19
N HIS A 43 3.96 4.78 1.20
CA HIS A 43 4.97 5.84 1.23
C HIS A 43 6.23 5.34 1.93
N ILE A 44 7.38 5.46 1.27
CA ILE A 44 8.69 5.11 1.83
C ILE A 44 9.56 6.38 1.83
N PRO A 45 9.73 7.04 2.98
CA PRO A 45 10.55 8.25 3.06
C PRO A 45 11.97 8.03 2.56
N GLY A 46 12.44 8.91 1.66
CA GLY A 46 13.79 8.84 1.11
C GLY A 46 14.02 7.72 0.08
N TYR A 47 12.94 7.04 -0.35
CA TYR A 47 12.99 6.14 -1.49
C TYR A 47 13.06 6.93 -2.80
N TRP A 48 13.62 6.32 -3.85
CA TRP A 48 13.86 7.01 -5.13
C TRP A 48 12.57 7.31 -5.89
N ALA A 49 11.51 6.53 -5.64
CA ALA A 49 10.16 6.80 -6.13
C ALA A 49 9.30 7.46 -5.04
N THR A 50 8.37 8.34 -5.45
CA THR A 50 7.41 8.98 -4.54
C THR A 50 6.56 7.96 -3.79
N VAL A 51 6.25 6.82 -4.42
CA VAL A 51 5.34 5.78 -3.93
C VAL A 51 5.87 4.38 -4.23
N ASN A 52 5.52 3.41 -3.40
CA ASN A 52 5.80 1.99 -3.63
C ASN A 52 4.49 1.22 -3.89
N CYS A 53 4.56 0.29 -4.84
CA CYS A 53 3.42 -0.49 -5.33
C CYS A 53 3.29 -1.89 -4.69
N GLY A 54 4.07 -2.21 -3.64
CA GLY A 54 4.04 -3.50 -2.95
C GLY A 54 2.64 -3.90 -2.47
N VAL A 55 1.85 -2.91 -2.04
CA VAL A 55 0.40 -3.03 -1.88
C VAL A 55 -0.25 -1.77 -2.43
N TYR A 56 -1.19 -1.94 -3.35
CA TYR A 56 -1.82 -0.83 -4.04
C TYR A 56 -3.33 -1.07 -4.23
N TYR A 57 -4.15 -0.13 -3.76
CA TYR A 57 -5.59 -0.13 -4.01
C TYR A 57 -5.96 0.94 -5.01
N ALA A 58 -6.89 0.63 -5.92
CA ALA A 58 -7.62 1.63 -6.67
C ALA A 58 -9.08 1.22 -6.94
N GLY A 59 -9.94 2.24 -6.99
CA GLY A 59 -11.34 2.14 -7.38
C GLY A 59 -11.63 2.85 -8.71
N GLU A 60 -12.82 2.62 -9.26
CA GLU A 60 -13.24 3.00 -10.62
C GLU A 60 -13.01 4.48 -10.95
N GLY A 61 -13.12 5.37 -9.94
CA GLY A 61 -12.86 6.81 -10.09
C GLY A 61 -11.45 7.16 -10.56
N TRP A 62 -10.52 6.20 -10.58
CA TRP A 62 -9.14 6.36 -11.04
C TRP A 62 -8.86 5.81 -12.43
N ALA A 63 -9.87 5.35 -13.18
CA ALA A 63 -9.69 4.80 -14.51
C ALA A 63 -9.00 5.79 -15.47
N GLU A 64 -9.46 7.04 -15.53
CA GLU A 64 -8.88 8.07 -16.41
C GLU A 64 -7.43 8.39 -16.05
N ALA A 65 -7.13 8.58 -14.75
CA ALA A 65 -5.76 8.82 -14.28
C ALA A 65 -4.85 7.62 -14.56
N MET A 66 -5.36 6.39 -14.44
CA MET A 66 -4.58 5.19 -14.78
C MET A 66 -4.26 5.13 -16.27
N ASP A 67 -5.21 5.46 -17.15
CA ASP A 67 -4.98 5.53 -18.59
C ASP A 67 -3.93 6.61 -18.94
N GLN A 68 -4.06 7.81 -18.36
CA GLN A 68 -3.07 8.88 -18.50
C GLN A 68 -1.67 8.45 -18.04
N SER A 69 -1.59 7.69 -16.93
CA SER A 69 -0.31 7.22 -16.41
C SER A 69 0.42 6.30 -17.39
N PHE A 70 -0.29 5.47 -18.17
CA PHE A 70 0.33 4.59 -19.16
C PHE A 70 0.86 5.33 -20.39
N GLU A 71 0.36 6.53 -20.67
CA GLU A 71 0.86 7.39 -21.74
C GLU A 71 2.05 8.26 -21.30
N ALA A 72 2.36 8.28 -19.99
CA ALA A 72 3.44 9.09 -19.45
C ALA A 72 4.82 8.61 -19.93
N VAL A 73 5.62 9.56 -20.43
CA VAL A 73 7.02 9.30 -20.78
C VAL A 73 7.88 9.49 -19.54
N VAL A 74 8.20 8.37 -18.90
CA VAL A 74 9.06 8.30 -17.73
C VAL A 74 10.39 7.62 -18.12
N SER A 75 11.51 8.00 -17.49
CA SER A 75 12.83 7.38 -17.70
C SER A 75 13.01 6.15 -16.81
N GLU A 76 13.32 4.96 -17.35
CA GLU A 76 13.37 3.70 -16.58
C GLU A 76 14.10 3.85 -15.23
N PRO A 77 13.66 3.16 -14.15
CA PRO A 77 12.69 2.04 -14.05
C PRO A 77 11.34 2.47 -13.44
N ASN A 78 10.16 2.06 -13.95
CA ASN A 78 9.10 3.10 -14.01
C ASN A 78 7.66 2.86 -13.63
N ASP A 79 7.21 1.66 -13.29
CA ASP A 79 5.80 1.50 -12.91
C ASP A 79 5.42 2.37 -11.70
N GLU A 80 6.31 2.51 -10.72
CA GLU A 80 6.17 3.44 -9.58
C GLU A 80 6.27 4.93 -9.99
N LEU A 81 6.96 5.25 -11.08
CA LEU A 81 7.09 6.61 -11.61
C LEU A 81 5.93 7.00 -12.55
N LEU A 82 5.17 6.04 -13.11
CA LEU A 82 3.92 6.35 -13.82
C LEU A 82 2.94 7.05 -12.88
N TRP A 83 2.87 6.61 -11.62
CA TRP A 83 2.01 7.26 -10.62
C TRP A 83 2.40 8.71 -10.36
N ALA A 84 3.70 9.04 -10.38
CA ALA A 84 4.15 10.41 -10.20
C ALA A 84 3.61 11.38 -11.26
N SER A 85 3.20 10.88 -12.45
CA SER A 85 2.63 11.71 -13.51
C SER A 85 1.17 12.13 -13.26
N VAL A 86 0.45 11.39 -12.42
CA VAL A 86 -1.01 11.59 -12.18
C VAL A 86 -1.36 11.85 -10.72
N LEU A 87 -0.40 11.67 -9.81
CA LEU A 87 -0.53 12.09 -8.42
C LEU A 87 -0.30 13.61 -8.31
N PRO A 88 -0.97 14.28 -7.36
CA PRO A 88 -0.76 15.70 -7.13
C PRO A 88 0.63 15.97 -6.55
N GLU A 89 1.19 17.17 -6.79
CA GLU A 89 2.54 17.54 -6.33
C GLU A 89 2.68 17.51 -4.79
N ASP A 90 1.57 17.74 -4.07
CA ASP A 90 1.49 17.73 -2.61
C ASP A 90 1.10 16.36 -2.02
N VAL A 91 1.12 15.28 -2.83
CA VAL A 91 0.63 13.95 -2.41
C VAL A 91 1.26 13.46 -1.11
N VAL A 92 2.55 13.75 -0.86
CA VAL A 92 3.27 13.33 0.35
C VAL A 92 2.61 13.85 1.63
N ASP A 93 2.01 15.04 1.57
CA ASP A 93 1.33 15.68 2.70
C ASP A 93 -0.13 15.21 2.86
N ARG A 94 -0.63 14.35 1.96
CA ARG A 94 -2.03 13.93 1.88
C ARG A 94 -2.22 12.50 2.38
N ALA A 95 -2.57 12.39 3.66
CA ALA A 95 -2.73 11.11 4.36
C ALA A 95 -3.72 10.14 3.69
N GLU A 96 -4.70 10.64 2.95
CA GLU A 96 -5.70 9.82 2.26
C GLU A 96 -5.14 8.95 1.13
N PHE A 97 -3.90 9.18 0.67
CA PHE A 97 -3.22 8.34 -0.33
C PHE A 97 -2.41 7.20 0.29
N TRP A 98 -2.19 7.21 1.60
CA TRP A 98 -1.21 6.35 2.25
C TRP A 98 -1.87 5.30 3.12
N TRP A 99 -1.43 4.04 2.99
CA TRP A 99 -1.89 2.93 3.84
C TRP A 99 -1.74 3.19 5.35
N GLY A 100 -0.78 4.04 5.74
CA GLY A 100 -0.42 4.26 7.14
C GLY A 100 0.02 2.94 7.77
N GLU A 101 -0.48 2.64 8.97
CA GLU A 101 -0.12 1.41 9.70
C GLU A 101 -0.72 0.11 9.12
N ARG A 102 -1.62 0.21 8.13
CA ARG A 102 -2.30 -0.95 7.52
C ARG A 102 -1.37 -1.78 6.64
N VAL A 103 -0.33 -1.16 6.09
CA VAL A 103 0.71 -1.85 5.30
C VAL A 103 2.07 -1.42 5.82
N ALA A 104 2.84 -2.39 6.31
CA ALA A 104 4.20 -2.16 6.77
C ALA A 104 5.21 -2.44 5.65
N GLN A 105 6.29 -1.65 5.63
CA GLN A 105 7.46 -1.89 4.80
C GLN A 105 8.57 -2.42 5.69
N VAL A 106 9.06 -3.61 5.38
CA VAL A 106 9.99 -4.34 6.26
C VAL A 106 11.22 -4.73 5.47
N TRP A 107 12.28 -3.92 5.59
CA TRP A 107 13.54 -4.12 4.88
C TRP A 107 14.59 -4.81 5.76
N THR A 108 14.48 -4.58 7.06
CA THR A 108 15.34 -5.10 8.11
C THR A 108 14.50 -5.74 9.22
N ARG A 109 15.15 -6.46 10.13
CA ARG A 109 14.48 -7.03 11.32
C ARG A 109 14.03 -5.95 12.32
N GLU A 110 14.62 -4.77 12.31
CA GLU A 110 14.22 -3.66 13.18
C GLU A 110 12.84 -3.12 12.80
N ASP A 111 12.50 -3.16 11.51
CA ASP A 111 11.20 -2.72 10.97
C ASP A 111 10.04 -3.58 11.47
N PHE A 112 10.28 -4.73 12.09
CA PHE A 112 9.23 -5.53 12.73
C PHE A 112 8.50 -4.73 13.81
N ALA A 113 9.16 -3.73 14.41
CA ALA A 113 8.57 -2.87 15.41
C ALA A 113 7.40 -2.03 14.89
N VAL A 114 7.30 -1.79 13.57
CA VAL A 114 6.18 -1.03 12.98
C VAL A 114 4.94 -1.90 12.74
N VAL A 115 5.07 -3.23 12.82
CA VAL A 115 3.96 -4.17 12.63
C VAL A 115 3.14 -4.27 13.90
N ASN A 116 1.84 -4.06 13.77
CA ASN A 116 0.89 -4.08 14.88
C ASN A 116 -0.41 -4.81 14.50
N ALA A 117 -1.37 -4.87 15.43
CA ALA A 117 -2.65 -5.59 15.22
C ALA A 117 -3.56 -4.95 14.15
N GLY A 118 -3.29 -3.70 13.77
CA GLY A 118 -3.93 -2.98 12.67
C GLY A 118 -3.24 -3.19 11.31
N THR A 119 -2.09 -3.86 11.26
CA THR A 119 -1.37 -4.14 10.02
C THR A 119 -1.96 -5.34 9.29
N TYR A 120 -2.38 -5.15 8.04
CA TYR A 120 -2.94 -6.19 7.17
C TYR A 120 -1.87 -6.88 6.33
N PHE A 121 -0.91 -6.11 5.83
CA PHE A 121 0.15 -6.59 4.96
C PHE A 121 1.52 -6.09 5.41
N ALA A 122 2.55 -6.89 5.16
CA ALA A 122 3.94 -6.46 5.23
C ALA A 122 4.60 -6.74 3.89
N HIS A 123 5.02 -5.69 3.17
CA HIS A 123 5.89 -5.83 2.00
C HIS A 123 7.32 -6.03 2.53
N VAL A 124 7.94 -7.16 2.17
CA VAL A 124 9.16 -7.63 2.84
C VAL A 124 10.30 -7.81 1.86
N LYS A 125 11.52 -7.51 2.32
CA LYS A 125 12.73 -7.89 1.60
C LYS A 125 12.94 -9.42 1.54
N HIS A 126 12.44 -10.14 2.54
CA HIS A 126 12.69 -11.57 2.72
C HIS A 126 11.41 -12.31 3.16
N LEU A 127 10.87 -13.16 2.27
CA LEU A 127 9.62 -13.91 2.51
C LEU A 127 9.70 -14.94 3.64
N ASP A 128 10.89 -15.42 4.00
CA ASP A 128 11.10 -16.36 5.11
C ASP A 128 10.75 -15.76 6.48
N TRP A 129 10.56 -14.44 6.56
CA TRP A 129 10.13 -13.72 7.76
C TRP A 129 8.63 -13.84 8.06
N ALA A 130 7.85 -14.45 7.17
CA ALA A 130 6.39 -14.49 7.26
C ALA A 130 5.85 -15.08 8.59
N VAL A 131 6.50 -16.13 9.12
CA VAL A 131 6.07 -16.75 10.38
C VAL A 131 6.25 -15.78 11.56
N ASP A 132 7.41 -15.14 11.62
CA ASP A 132 7.74 -14.21 12.69
C ASP A 132 6.86 -12.95 12.64
N LEU A 133 6.60 -12.42 11.44
CA LEU A 133 5.73 -11.24 11.25
C LEU A 133 4.29 -11.51 11.67
N ARG A 134 3.74 -12.68 11.34
CA ARG A 134 2.40 -13.09 11.81
C ARG A 134 2.36 -13.23 13.33
N ALA A 135 3.43 -13.73 13.93
CA ALA A 135 3.54 -13.82 15.39
C ALA A 135 3.65 -12.43 16.05
N VAL A 136 4.22 -11.43 15.39
CA VAL A 136 4.24 -10.04 15.87
C VAL A 136 2.86 -9.40 15.74
N ALA A 137 2.22 -9.51 14.57
CA ALA A 137 0.89 -8.92 14.32
C ALA A 137 -0.20 -9.48 15.25
N GLY A 138 -0.09 -10.75 15.65
CA GLY A 138 -1.01 -11.39 16.59
C GLY A 138 -0.84 -11.01 18.06
N ARG A 139 0.16 -10.20 18.42
CA ARG A 139 0.37 -9.77 19.82
C ARG A 139 -0.51 -8.55 20.14
N PRO A 140 -1.15 -8.51 21.32
CA PRO A 140 -1.69 -7.26 21.83
C PRO A 140 -0.53 -6.27 22.02
N HIS A 141 -0.67 -5.05 21.49
CA HIS A 141 0.34 -4.00 21.67
C HIS A 141 0.42 -3.63 23.15
N ALA A 142 1.56 -3.95 23.77
CA ALA A 142 1.88 -3.50 25.12
C ALA A 142 2.26 -2.01 25.07
N GLY A 143 1.27 -1.13 25.00
CA GLY A 143 1.51 0.31 25.07
C GLY A 143 0.60 1.15 24.19
N ARG A 144 -0.65 1.33 24.63
CA ARG A 144 -1.41 2.58 24.58
C ARG A 144 -2.65 2.33 25.41
N ASP A 145 -2.60 2.77 26.67
CA ASP A 145 -3.83 2.96 27.45
C ASP A 145 -4.75 3.89 26.65
N PRO A 146 -6.03 3.53 26.46
CA PRO A 146 -7.00 4.48 25.96
C PRO A 146 -7.19 5.55 27.05
N LEU A 147 -6.81 6.79 26.72
CA LEU A 147 -7.32 7.98 27.40
C LEU A 147 -8.81 8.14 27.14
#